data_AF-A0A399JDH1-F1
#
_entry.id   AF-A0A399JDH1-F1
#
_cell.length_a   1.000
_cell.length_b   1.000
_cell.length_c   1.000
_cell.angle_alpha   90.00
_cell.angle_beta   90.00
_cell.angle_gamma   90.00
#
_symmetry.space_group_name_H-M   'P 1'
#
loop_
_entity.id
_entity.type
_entity.pdbx_description
1 polymer ?
#
loop_
_entity_poly.entity_id
_entity_poly.type
_entity_poly.pdbx_seq_one_letter_code
_entity_poly.pdbx_strand_id
1 'polypeptide(L)'
;MTRPEPFDGSAFLPPGVKHVPGMAQELMDELAPLLAAEGIDLNNPPEDLDVFNAALRSASERRNMELFIPVGEERVRALVLVFSAIKQVAMGDEGTGIAVLSAAVPQATDTAPSVGHVCGVTWAMLDSVLSNRLAADALEGFVIPAGEEALRVAAAHTLIEARHGGATTSTAALIGLHNGANAMVGAVLALAGVLITAARRLDTSVTELMRGELGRGEAGELAAALARLETPEPSAGGRQRRKAHKKERRTEASTVRRADARLFNNAVAWYSRHEADDTEDVQMYSFGLEAALAVARGAGLDPHSPTDVCALATFVALLPPGDDDEAAGAEHLILLGSIPRYANYRVDQSQDDPEWQAALRRCIGIVEGSSAESDAGYHHASWPEPVGDLEGLVHRMVLAESEPERERRLAAELILPAVSGIPRVVEWVGKGRPVTSTGGVRRADIAALGGFLGLDVVGVASPSLSTEGPRELTSMWDHPLLENWWTTLLEMGILETSSTRVKPGEKAGHPLAPEEIEQFVRVMVAATILPSPEVLEPSEGYTAWVVINALTEAIERGAEAVLPTGLGFGAEVYAGPVLRGLADLGVANVTRDKRGTRVSVPADLRLPVAAGARYVVRVLQDAHELG
;
A
#
# COMPACT_ATOMS: atom_id res chain seq x y z
N MET A 1 -17.12 -25.33 52.26
CA MET A 1 -16.30 -24.83 51.14
C MET A 1 -17.06 -23.71 50.48
N THR A 2 -16.76 -22.48 50.88
CA THR A 2 -17.39 -21.24 50.43
C THR A 2 -16.68 -20.74 49.16
N ARG A 3 -17.46 -20.29 48.18
CA ARG A 3 -17.01 -19.70 46.90
C ARG A 3 -16.15 -18.45 47.16
N PRO A 4 -15.10 -18.17 46.36
CA PRO A 4 -14.40 -16.90 46.43
C PRO A 4 -15.31 -15.79 45.88
N GLU A 5 -15.30 -14.63 46.53
CA GLU A 5 -16.09 -13.46 46.12
C GLU A 5 -15.48 -12.77 44.89
N PRO A 6 -16.31 -12.11 44.05
CA PRO A 6 -15.84 -11.36 42.89
C PRO A 6 -15.05 -10.11 43.32
N PHE A 7 -14.02 -9.79 42.53
CA PHE A 7 -13.14 -8.64 42.73
C PHE A 7 -13.92 -7.31 42.65
N ASP A 8 -13.84 -6.50 43.72
CA ASP A 8 -14.38 -5.14 43.77
C ASP A 8 -13.23 -4.13 43.59
N GLY A 9 -13.05 -3.65 42.37
CA GLY A 9 -12.03 -2.66 41.99
C GLY A 9 -12.31 -1.23 42.48
N SER A 10 -13.38 -0.99 43.26
CA SER A 10 -13.74 0.36 43.71
C SER A 10 -12.77 0.96 44.74
N ALA A 11 -11.98 0.13 45.42
CA ALA A 11 -11.02 0.57 46.44
C ALA A 11 -9.72 1.16 45.87
N PHE A 12 -9.46 1.04 44.56
CA PHE A 12 -8.16 1.37 43.93
C PHE A 12 -8.19 2.57 42.97
N LEU A 13 -9.27 3.34 42.97
CA LEU A 13 -9.41 4.49 42.08
C LEU A 13 -9.18 5.82 42.83
N PRO A 14 -8.32 6.73 42.31
CA PRO A 14 -8.24 8.09 42.83
C PRO A 14 -9.59 8.81 42.64
N PRO A 15 -9.92 9.80 43.50
CA PRO A 15 -11.25 10.41 43.51
C PRO A 15 -11.60 11.02 42.15
N GLY A 16 -12.62 10.47 41.48
CA GLY A 16 -13.14 10.98 40.21
C GLY A 16 -13.30 9.94 39.08
N VAL A 17 -12.74 8.74 39.23
CA VAL A 17 -12.94 7.67 38.24
C VAL A 17 -14.26 6.93 38.53
N LYS A 18 -15.24 7.08 37.64
CA LYS A 18 -16.46 6.29 37.63
C LYS A 18 -16.22 5.02 36.81
N HIS A 19 -16.37 3.87 37.45
CA HIS A 19 -16.38 2.55 36.82
C HIS A 19 -17.44 2.51 35.70
N VAL A 20 -17.02 2.28 34.45
CA VAL A 20 -17.93 1.97 33.32
C VAL A 20 -17.78 0.47 33.04
N PRO A 21 -18.80 -0.37 33.26
CA PRO A 21 -18.68 -1.82 33.13
C PRO A 21 -18.59 -2.28 31.66
N GLY A 22 -17.82 -3.35 31.40
CA GLY A 22 -17.88 -4.16 30.17
C GLY A 22 -16.56 -4.31 29.43
N MET A 23 -16.29 -3.41 28.47
CA MET A 23 -15.26 -3.62 27.43
C MET A 23 -13.79 -3.49 27.90
N ALA A 24 -13.50 -2.57 28.82
CA ALA A 24 -12.14 -2.39 29.34
C ALA A 24 -11.75 -3.55 30.27
N GLN A 25 -12.73 -4.10 30.99
CA GLN A 25 -12.52 -5.28 31.82
C GLN A 25 -12.34 -6.52 30.94
N GLU A 26 -13.16 -6.70 29.90
CA GLU A 26 -13.00 -7.80 28.93
C GLU A 26 -11.62 -7.79 28.26
N LEU A 27 -11.16 -6.63 27.77
CA LEU A 27 -9.83 -6.52 27.17
C LEU A 27 -8.71 -6.77 28.20
N MET A 28 -8.86 -6.28 29.43
CA MET A 28 -7.87 -6.50 30.49
C MET A 28 -7.88 -7.96 30.99
N ASP A 29 -9.03 -8.62 30.99
CA ASP A 29 -9.19 -10.03 31.33
C ASP A 29 -8.61 -10.92 30.19
N GLU A 30 -8.72 -10.49 28.93
CA GLU A 30 -8.08 -11.14 27.77
C GLU A 30 -6.55 -10.99 27.76
N LEU A 31 -6.03 -9.81 28.13
CA LEU A 31 -4.59 -9.54 28.19
C LEU A 31 -3.94 -10.04 29.49
N ALA A 32 -4.73 -10.28 30.55
CA ALA A 32 -4.26 -10.78 31.85
C ALA A 32 -3.30 -11.99 31.77
N PRO A 33 -3.60 -13.07 31.02
CA PRO A 33 -2.69 -14.21 30.93
C PRO A 33 -1.39 -13.88 30.19
N LEU A 34 -1.41 -12.97 29.22
CA LEU A 34 -0.22 -12.53 28.49
C LEU A 34 0.66 -11.62 29.35
N LEU A 35 0.05 -10.71 30.10
CA LEU A 35 0.73 -9.85 31.07
C LEU A 35 1.35 -10.67 32.21
N ALA A 36 0.65 -11.70 32.70
CA ALA A 36 1.18 -12.60 33.71
C ALA A 36 2.41 -13.40 33.20
N ALA A 37 2.45 -13.74 31.92
CA ALA A 37 3.60 -14.40 31.29
C ALA A 37 4.83 -13.48 31.21
N GLU A 38 4.63 -12.16 31.13
CA GLU A 38 5.67 -11.12 31.20
C GLU A 38 6.02 -10.74 32.67
N GLY A 39 5.48 -11.46 33.66
CA GLY A 39 5.73 -11.22 35.07
C GLY A 39 4.95 -10.06 35.68
N ILE A 40 3.93 -9.54 34.99
CA ILE A 40 3.04 -8.47 35.47
C ILE A 40 1.79 -9.09 36.11
N ASP A 41 1.65 -8.94 37.43
CA ASP A 41 0.42 -9.29 38.13
C ASP A 41 -0.55 -8.10 38.10
N LEU A 42 -1.70 -8.27 37.45
CA LEU A 42 -2.74 -7.22 37.40
C LEU A 42 -3.34 -6.90 38.77
N ASN A 43 -3.24 -7.81 39.75
CA ASN A 43 -3.66 -7.55 41.12
C ASN A 43 -2.58 -6.85 41.95
N ASN A 44 -1.36 -6.75 41.41
CA ASN A 44 -0.22 -6.08 42.02
C ASN A 44 0.72 -5.50 40.93
N PRO A 45 0.26 -4.49 40.17
CA PRO A 45 1.02 -3.95 39.05
C PRO A 45 2.27 -3.22 39.53
N PRO A 46 3.35 -3.16 38.72
CA PRO A 46 4.55 -2.42 39.08
C PRO A 46 4.26 -0.92 39.25
N GLU A 47 4.95 -0.28 40.19
CA GLU A 47 4.85 1.17 40.43
C GLU A 47 5.38 2.00 39.24
N ASP A 48 6.23 1.39 38.41
CA ASP A 48 6.78 1.99 37.20
C ASP A 48 5.81 1.84 36.02
N LEU A 49 5.26 2.98 35.59
CA LEU A 49 4.31 3.08 34.49
C LEU A 49 4.93 2.76 33.13
N ASP A 50 6.24 2.97 32.93
CA ASP A 50 6.89 2.70 31.65
C ASP A 50 7.09 1.19 31.47
N VAL A 51 7.43 0.49 32.55
CA VAL A 51 7.49 -0.98 32.59
C VAL A 51 6.11 -1.59 32.33
N PHE A 52 5.07 -1.03 32.94
CA PHE A 52 3.69 -1.48 32.70
C PHE A 52 3.24 -1.23 31.26
N ASN A 53 3.51 -0.06 30.70
CA ASN A 53 3.14 0.28 29.31
C ASN A 53 3.90 -0.54 28.27
N ALA A 54 5.19 -0.84 28.52
CA ALA A 54 5.98 -1.72 27.66
C ALA A 54 5.43 -3.15 27.66
N ALA A 55 5.07 -3.67 28.84
CA ALA A 55 4.45 -4.98 28.96
C ALA A 55 3.04 -5.02 28.32
N LEU A 56 2.26 -3.94 28.45
CA LEU A 56 0.96 -3.82 27.78
C LEU A 56 1.10 -3.79 26.25
N ARG A 57 2.09 -3.05 25.74
CA ARG A 57 2.41 -3.00 24.30
C ARG A 57 2.81 -4.39 23.80
N SER A 58 3.72 -5.07 24.50
CA SER A 58 4.14 -6.42 24.14
C SER A 58 2.99 -7.44 24.23
N ALA A 59 2.17 -7.40 25.27
CA ALA A 59 0.98 -8.25 25.40
C ALA A 59 -0.06 -7.97 24.31
N SER A 60 -0.25 -6.70 23.93
CA SER A 60 -1.13 -6.28 22.83
C SER A 60 -0.58 -6.72 21.47
N GLU A 61 0.71 -6.57 21.21
CA GLU A 61 1.39 -7.07 20.01
C GLU A 61 1.27 -8.60 19.91
N ARG A 62 1.45 -9.30 21.03
CA ARG A 62 1.32 -10.76 21.11
C ARG A 62 -0.13 -11.21 20.91
N ARG A 63 -1.11 -10.48 21.47
CA ARG A 63 -2.53 -10.69 21.21
C ARG A 63 -2.90 -10.42 19.75
N ASN A 64 -2.34 -9.39 19.14
CA ASN A 64 -2.51 -9.11 17.71
C ASN A 64 -1.89 -10.23 16.86
N MET A 65 -0.71 -10.74 17.23
CA MET A 65 -0.15 -11.92 16.59
C MET A 65 -1.05 -13.15 16.75
N GLU A 66 -1.66 -13.38 17.92
CA GLU A 66 -2.65 -14.46 18.12
C GLU A 66 -3.90 -14.29 17.24
N LEU A 67 -4.35 -13.06 16.97
CA LEU A 67 -5.50 -12.76 16.11
C LEU A 67 -5.23 -13.02 14.61
N PHE A 68 -3.97 -13.08 14.18
CA PHE A 68 -3.59 -13.35 12.80
C PHE A 68 -2.96 -14.73 12.59
N ILE A 69 -2.47 -15.39 13.65
CA ILE A 69 -1.86 -16.71 13.60
C ILE A 69 -2.84 -17.72 14.21
N PRO A 70 -3.84 -18.19 13.46
CA PRO A 70 -4.79 -19.14 13.99
C PRO A 70 -4.10 -20.46 14.32
N VAL A 71 -4.59 -21.15 15.36
CA VAL A 71 -4.13 -22.48 15.80
C VAL A 71 -5.31 -23.46 15.86
N GLY A 72 -5.02 -24.76 15.88
CA GLY A 72 -6.04 -25.80 16.03
C GLY A 72 -7.15 -25.73 14.97
N GLU A 73 -8.41 -25.84 15.40
CA GLU A 73 -9.55 -25.88 14.47
C GLU A 73 -9.75 -24.59 13.66
N GLU A 74 -9.38 -23.42 14.20
CA GLU A 74 -9.50 -22.15 13.49
C GLU A 74 -8.53 -22.08 12.32
N ARG A 75 -7.33 -22.64 12.51
CA ARG A 75 -6.33 -22.77 11.45
C ARG A 75 -6.82 -23.70 10.36
N VAL A 76 -7.40 -24.84 10.74
CA VAL A 76 -7.99 -25.80 9.79
C VAL A 76 -9.14 -25.15 9.01
N ARG A 77 -10.02 -24.37 9.66
CA ARG A 77 -11.11 -23.63 8.99
C ARG A 77 -10.58 -22.60 7.99
N ALA A 78 -9.56 -21.82 8.36
CA ALA A 78 -8.92 -20.87 7.45
C ALA A 78 -8.27 -21.58 6.25
N LEU A 79 -7.55 -22.67 6.50
CA LEU A 79 -6.94 -23.50 5.45
C LEU A 79 -7.98 -24.09 4.50
N VAL A 80 -9.13 -24.57 5.00
CA VAL A 80 -10.23 -25.06 4.14
C VAL A 80 -10.68 -23.99 3.16
N LEU A 81 -10.80 -22.75 3.62
CA LEU A 81 -11.22 -21.62 2.78
C LEU A 81 -10.18 -21.30 1.71
N VAL A 82 -8.90 -21.16 2.12
CA VAL A 82 -7.76 -20.89 1.23
C VAL A 82 -7.60 -22.00 0.19
N PHE A 83 -7.62 -23.27 0.60
CA PHE A 83 -7.48 -24.41 -0.30
C PHE A 83 -8.64 -24.53 -1.28
N SER A 84 -9.86 -24.29 -0.81
CA SER A 84 -11.03 -24.31 -1.68
C SER A 84 -10.98 -23.20 -2.71
N ALA A 85 -10.59 -21.98 -2.33
CA ALA A 85 -10.42 -20.86 -3.24
C ALA A 85 -9.33 -21.12 -4.27
N ILE A 86 -8.12 -21.52 -3.84
CA ILE A 86 -6.99 -21.80 -4.72
C ILE A 86 -7.29 -22.94 -5.68
N LYS A 87 -8.01 -23.98 -5.25
CA LYS A 87 -8.45 -25.08 -6.11
C LYS A 87 -9.34 -24.57 -7.26
N GLN A 88 -10.29 -23.68 -6.98
CA GLN A 88 -11.16 -23.10 -8.02
C GLN A 88 -10.38 -22.19 -8.97
N VAL A 89 -9.48 -21.35 -8.44
CA VAL A 89 -8.59 -20.50 -9.25
C VAL A 89 -7.70 -21.35 -10.16
N ALA A 90 -7.11 -22.43 -9.65
CA ALA A 90 -6.30 -23.36 -10.44
C ALA A 90 -7.11 -24.09 -11.54
N MET A 91 -8.41 -24.26 -11.35
CA MET A 91 -9.34 -24.79 -12.36
C MET A 91 -9.79 -23.74 -13.40
N GLY A 92 -9.39 -22.48 -13.24
CA GLY A 92 -9.76 -21.36 -14.11
C GLY A 92 -11.16 -20.80 -13.82
N ASP A 93 -11.65 -20.96 -12.59
CA ASP A 93 -12.91 -20.40 -12.10
C ASP A 93 -12.62 -19.39 -10.98
N GLU A 94 -11.96 -18.29 -11.35
CA GLU A 94 -11.48 -17.28 -10.39
C GLU A 94 -12.63 -16.61 -9.63
N GLY A 95 -13.77 -16.40 -10.30
CA GLY A 95 -14.97 -15.82 -9.68
C GLY A 95 -15.55 -16.70 -8.57
N THR A 96 -15.58 -18.02 -8.75
CA THR A 96 -15.98 -18.96 -7.68
C THR A 96 -14.92 -19.00 -6.58
N GLY A 97 -13.64 -18.95 -6.92
CA GLY A 97 -12.55 -18.86 -5.95
C GLY A 97 -12.67 -17.64 -5.02
N ILE A 98 -12.94 -16.47 -5.59
CA ILE A 98 -13.17 -15.23 -4.84
C ILE A 98 -14.44 -15.33 -3.98
N ALA A 99 -15.54 -15.85 -4.54
CA ALA A 99 -16.79 -16.00 -3.80
C ALA A 99 -16.69 -16.93 -2.58
N VAL A 100 -15.81 -17.93 -2.62
CA VAL A 100 -15.53 -18.81 -1.47
C VAL A 100 -14.90 -18.03 -0.31
N LEU A 101 -14.07 -17.02 -0.61
CA LEU A 101 -13.42 -16.19 0.43
C LEU A 101 -14.39 -15.26 1.14
N SER A 102 -15.55 -14.94 0.55
CA SER A 102 -16.61 -14.14 1.17
C SER A 102 -17.24 -14.81 2.40
N ALA A 103 -16.93 -16.08 2.67
CA ALA A 103 -17.35 -16.77 3.89
C ALA A 103 -16.48 -16.42 5.12
N ALA A 104 -15.34 -15.75 4.93
CA ALA A 104 -14.56 -15.20 6.04
C ALA A 104 -15.30 -14.01 6.66
N VAL A 105 -15.32 -13.97 7.99
CA VAL A 105 -16.00 -12.93 8.78
C VAL A 105 -14.98 -12.01 9.45
N PRO A 106 -15.33 -10.79 9.91
CA PRO A 106 -14.34 -9.92 10.53
C PRO A 106 -13.72 -10.48 11.83
N GLN A 107 -14.52 -11.17 12.65
CA GLN A 107 -14.07 -11.90 13.83
C GLN A 107 -14.47 -13.36 13.72
N ALA A 108 -13.60 -14.26 14.18
CA ALA A 108 -13.81 -15.70 14.05
C ALA A 108 -15.04 -16.14 14.84
N THR A 109 -15.71 -17.17 14.32
CA THR A 109 -16.84 -17.84 14.97
C THR A 109 -16.59 -19.35 14.97
N ASP A 110 -17.41 -20.10 15.71
CA ASP A 110 -17.37 -21.57 15.71
C ASP A 110 -17.50 -22.17 14.30
N THR A 111 -18.12 -21.43 13.38
CA THR A 111 -18.45 -21.91 12.03
C THR A 111 -17.63 -21.26 10.90
N ALA A 112 -16.95 -20.15 11.15
CA ALA A 112 -16.26 -19.38 10.10
C ALA A 112 -14.96 -18.73 10.62
N PRO A 113 -13.86 -18.79 9.84
CA PRO A 113 -12.61 -18.13 10.20
C PRO A 113 -12.72 -16.61 10.05
N SER A 114 -11.86 -15.88 10.76
CA SER A 114 -11.75 -14.43 10.57
C SER A 114 -11.02 -14.07 9.27
N VAL A 115 -11.21 -12.86 8.74
CA VAL A 115 -10.39 -12.30 7.65
C VAL A 115 -8.91 -12.33 8.03
N GLY A 116 -8.58 -11.97 9.28
CA GLY A 116 -7.21 -12.03 9.81
C GLY A 116 -6.62 -13.44 9.80
N HIS A 117 -7.40 -14.46 10.17
CA HIS A 117 -6.98 -15.86 10.12
C HIS A 117 -6.67 -16.32 8.69
N VAL A 118 -7.48 -15.91 7.72
CA VAL A 118 -7.25 -16.23 6.30
C VAL A 118 -6.00 -15.52 5.78
N CYS A 119 -5.82 -14.24 6.09
CA CYS A 119 -4.60 -13.49 5.73
C CYS A 119 -3.34 -14.14 6.30
N GLY A 120 -3.30 -14.36 7.62
CA GLY A 120 -2.08 -14.86 8.28
C GLY A 120 -1.70 -16.28 7.86
N VAL A 121 -2.68 -17.17 7.65
CA VAL A 121 -2.39 -18.51 7.08
C VAL A 121 -1.86 -18.39 5.66
N THR A 122 -2.44 -17.51 4.84
CA THR A 122 -2.04 -17.33 3.45
C THR A 122 -0.65 -16.74 3.33
N TRP A 123 -0.32 -15.70 4.09
CA TRP A 123 1.02 -15.12 4.11
C TRP A 123 2.07 -16.07 4.67
N ALA A 124 1.77 -16.79 5.76
CA ALA A 124 2.70 -17.79 6.30
C ALA A 124 2.99 -18.91 5.29
N MET A 125 1.97 -19.36 4.55
CA MET A 125 2.16 -20.32 3.46
C MET A 125 2.96 -19.73 2.30
N LEU A 126 2.71 -18.46 1.94
CA LEU A 126 3.44 -17.78 0.89
C LEU A 126 4.92 -17.65 1.25
N ASP A 127 5.23 -17.20 2.47
CA ASP A 127 6.59 -17.08 2.98
C ASP A 127 7.29 -18.45 3.02
N SER A 128 6.59 -19.52 3.44
CA SER A 128 7.11 -20.90 3.41
C SER A 128 7.47 -21.35 2.00
N VAL A 129 6.55 -21.16 1.05
CA VAL A 129 6.73 -21.57 -0.35
C VAL A 129 7.88 -20.79 -0.99
N LEU A 130 7.97 -19.49 -0.74
CA LEU A 130 9.03 -18.64 -1.31
C LEU A 130 10.39 -18.83 -0.64
N SER A 131 10.42 -19.27 0.63
CA SER A 131 11.65 -19.66 1.31
C SER A 131 12.25 -20.97 0.75
N ASN A 132 11.45 -21.76 0.03
CA ASN A 132 11.92 -22.96 -0.65
C ASN A 132 12.56 -22.58 -2.01
N ARG A 133 13.90 -22.67 -2.10
CA ARG A 133 14.68 -22.32 -3.30
C ARG A 133 14.14 -22.92 -4.61
N LEU A 134 13.67 -24.17 -4.61
CA LEU A 134 13.12 -24.82 -5.81
C LEU A 134 11.81 -24.18 -6.30
N ALA A 135 11.02 -23.59 -5.40
CA ALA A 135 9.78 -22.91 -5.73
C ALA A 135 10.02 -21.42 -6.06
N ALA A 136 11.02 -20.79 -5.45
CA ALA A 136 11.47 -19.43 -5.79
C ALA A 136 12.08 -19.35 -7.21
N ASP A 137 12.97 -20.30 -7.54
CA ASP A 137 13.57 -20.45 -8.88
C ASP A 137 12.52 -20.83 -9.96
N ALA A 138 11.37 -21.34 -9.52
CA ALA A 138 10.25 -21.72 -10.37
C ALA A 138 9.31 -20.55 -10.75
N LEU A 139 9.56 -19.31 -10.32
CA LEU A 139 8.66 -18.17 -10.54
C LEU A 139 8.81 -17.47 -11.90
N GLU A 140 9.77 -17.87 -12.72
CA GLU A 140 9.92 -17.31 -14.06
C GLU A 140 8.68 -17.71 -14.93
N GLY A 141 7.92 -16.70 -15.37
CA GLY A 141 6.62 -16.89 -16.03
C GLY A 141 5.41 -16.98 -15.09
N PHE A 142 5.56 -16.57 -13.82
CA PHE A 142 4.44 -16.31 -12.90
C PHE A 142 3.41 -15.37 -13.54
N VAL A 143 2.13 -15.66 -13.32
CA VAL A 143 1.01 -14.82 -13.75
C VAL A 143 0.03 -14.72 -12.58
N ILE A 144 -0.28 -13.49 -12.16
CA ILE A 144 -1.35 -13.24 -11.20
C ILE A 144 -2.67 -13.67 -11.85
N PRO A 145 -3.47 -14.56 -11.22
CA PRO A 145 -4.76 -14.97 -11.77
C PRO A 145 -5.67 -13.77 -12.08
N ALA A 146 -6.50 -13.88 -13.13
CA ALA A 146 -7.32 -12.78 -13.61
C ALA A 146 -8.37 -12.33 -12.58
N GLY A 147 -8.57 -11.02 -12.44
CA GLY A 147 -9.51 -10.43 -11.48
C GLY A 147 -9.66 -8.91 -11.66
N GLU A 148 -10.50 -8.30 -10.83
CA GLU A 148 -10.63 -6.83 -10.74
C GLU A 148 -9.27 -6.18 -10.45
N GLU A 149 -9.05 -4.98 -11.00
CA GLU A 149 -7.76 -4.28 -10.94
C GLU A 149 -7.23 -4.13 -9.51
N ALA A 150 -8.08 -3.72 -8.56
CA ALA A 150 -7.72 -3.56 -7.15
C ALA A 150 -7.21 -4.86 -6.51
N LEU A 151 -7.79 -6.00 -6.85
CA LEU A 151 -7.39 -7.31 -6.31
C LEU A 151 -6.06 -7.79 -6.91
N ARG A 152 -5.79 -7.44 -8.17
CA ARG A 152 -4.51 -7.72 -8.82
C ARG A 152 -3.38 -6.87 -8.24
N VAL A 153 -3.66 -5.60 -7.92
CA VAL A 153 -2.69 -4.73 -7.24
C VAL A 153 -2.38 -5.26 -5.83
N ALA A 154 -3.40 -5.65 -5.07
CA ALA A 154 -3.22 -6.26 -3.75
C ALA A 154 -2.38 -7.55 -3.79
N ALA A 155 -2.61 -8.40 -4.81
CA ALA A 155 -1.82 -9.61 -5.03
C ALA A 155 -0.35 -9.30 -5.40
N ALA A 156 -0.11 -8.29 -6.24
CA ALA A 156 1.23 -7.86 -6.60
C ALA A 156 2.00 -7.31 -5.39
N HIS A 157 1.38 -6.44 -4.59
CA HIS A 157 2.00 -5.89 -3.37
C HIS A 157 2.30 -6.99 -2.36
N THR A 158 1.38 -7.94 -2.15
CA THR A 158 1.61 -9.08 -1.26
C THR A 158 2.82 -9.92 -1.70
N LEU A 159 2.98 -10.14 -3.01
CA LEU A 159 4.11 -10.90 -3.54
C LEU A 159 5.44 -10.14 -3.39
N ILE A 160 5.43 -8.82 -3.55
CA ILE A 160 6.60 -7.97 -3.33
C ILE A 160 7.06 -8.09 -1.87
N GLU A 161 6.16 -7.84 -0.92
CA GLU A 161 6.47 -7.96 0.52
C GLU A 161 6.98 -9.35 0.91
N ALA A 162 6.37 -10.40 0.37
CA ALA A 162 6.81 -11.78 0.59
C ALA A 162 8.23 -12.07 0.10
N ARG A 163 8.75 -11.31 -0.88
CA ARG A 163 10.11 -11.43 -1.40
C ARG A 163 11.14 -10.58 -0.65
N HIS A 164 10.73 -9.48 -0.02
CA HIS A 164 11.62 -8.49 0.61
C HIS A 164 11.84 -8.66 2.12
N GLY A 165 11.19 -9.63 2.75
CA GLY A 165 11.31 -9.83 4.20
C GLY A 165 10.26 -10.75 4.80
N GLY A 166 9.20 -11.04 4.02
CA GLY A 166 8.10 -11.93 4.40
C GLY A 166 6.80 -11.15 4.48
N ALA A 167 5.73 -11.68 3.88
CA ALA A 167 4.42 -11.03 3.92
C ALA A 167 3.83 -11.05 5.33
N THR A 168 4.24 -12.01 6.18
CA THR A 168 3.84 -12.05 7.59
C THR A 168 4.36 -10.85 8.39
N THR A 169 5.55 -10.33 8.09
CA THR A 169 6.11 -9.14 8.75
C THR A 169 5.47 -7.83 8.28
N SER A 170 4.93 -7.79 7.06
CA SER A 170 4.32 -6.59 6.46
C SER A 170 2.79 -6.54 6.61
N THR A 171 2.22 -7.28 7.57
CA THR A 171 0.77 -7.43 7.79
C THR A 171 0.04 -6.08 7.92
N ALA A 172 0.54 -5.17 8.77
CA ALA A 172 -0.11 -3.89 9.02
C ALA A 172 -0.11 -2.97 7.78
N ALA A 173 1.03 -2.94 7.06
CA ALA A 173 1.17 -2.18 5.83
C ALA A 173 0.20 -2.69 4.75
N LEU A 174 0.19 -4.01 4.49
CA LEU A 174 -0.68 -4.60 3.46
C LEU A 174 -2.17 -4.37 3.72
N ILE A 175 -2.60 -4.44 4.99
CA ILE A 175 -3.99 -4.15 5.37
C ILE A 175 -4.30 -2.65 5.24
N GLY A 176 -3.37 -1.77 5.62
CA GLY A 176 -3.52 -0.32 5.48
C GLY A 176 -3.67 0.12 4.02
N LEU A 177 -2.88 -0.46 3.11
CA LEU A 177 -2.91 -0.13 1.68
C LEU A 177 -4.16 -0.62 0.96
N HIS A 178 -4.62 -1.84 1.25
CA HIS A 178 -5.63 -2.51 0.43
C HIS A 178 -6.99 -2.67 1.10
N ASN A 179 -7.12 -2.32 2.39
CA ASN A 179 -8.15 -2.80 3.31
C ASN A 179 -8.07 -4.32 3.54
N GLY A 180 -8.58 -4.80 4.69
CA GLY A 180 -8.44 -6.21 5.08
C GLY A 180 -9.07 -7.20 4.09
N ALA A 181 -10.13 -6.80 3.39
CA ALA A 181 -10.84 -7.62 2.41
C ALA A 181 -9.98 -7.87 1.16
N ASN A 182 -9.48 -6.80 0.55
CA ASN A 182 -8.71 -6.93 -0.68
C ASN A 182 -7.30 -7.44 -0.37
N ALA A 183 -6.75 -7.13 0.82
CA ALA A 183 -5.52 -7.76 1.29
C ALA A 183 -5.67 -9.29 1.38
N MET A 184 -6.78 -9.79 1.93
CA MET A 184 -7.08 -11.22 1.99
C MET A 184 -7.19 -11.85 0.60
N VAL A 185 -8.03 -11.27 -0.27
CA VAL A 185 -8.25 -11.82 -1.62
C VAL A 185 -6.98 -11.72 -2.46
N GLY A 186 -6.26 -10.60 -2.39
CA GLY A 186 -4.98 -10.39 -3.04
C GLY A 186 -3.93 -11.40 -2.59
N ALA A 187 -3.80 -11.65 -1.28
CA ALA A 187 -2.88 -12.65 -0.75
C ALA A 187 -3.19 -14.06 -1.27
N VAL A 188 -4.47 -14.44 -1.32
CA VAL A 188 -4.87 -15.76 -1.83
C VAL A 188 -4.60 -15.88 -3.33
N LEU A 189 -4.80 -14.81 -4.10
CA LEU A 189 -4.46 -14.79 -5.53
C LEU A 189 -2.96 -14.85 -5.78
N ALA A 190 -2.15 -14.17 -4.95
CA ALA A 190 -0.69 -14.24 -5.00
C ALA A 190 -0.21 -15.67 -4.74
N LEU A 191 -0.68 -16.30 -3.64
CA LEU A 191 -0.36 -17.68 -3.31
C LEU A 191 -0.85 -18.66 -4.38
N ALA A 192 -2.06 -18.46 -4.93
CA ALA A 192 -2.58 -19.27 -6.03
C ALA A 192 -1.67 -19.20 -7.26
N GLY A 193 -1.26 -17.99 -7.66
CA GLY A 193 -0.35 -17.77 -8.78
C GLY A 193 0.97 -18.50 -8.58
N VAL A 194 1.56 -18.40 -7.38
CA VAL A 194 2.84 -19.04 -7.03
C VAL A 194 2.71 -20.55 -7.14
N LEU A 195 1.68 -21.13 -6.51
CA LEU A 195 1.47 -22.58 -6.50
C LEU A 195 1.11 -23.14 -7.88
N ILE A 196 0.31 -22.44 -8.68
CA ILE A 196 -0.01 -22.84 -10.06
C ILE A 196 1.26 -22.86 -10.92
N THR A 197 2.15 -21.89 -10.71
CA THR A 197 3.39 -21.74 -11.49
C THR A 197 4.38 -22.83 -11.07
N ALA A 198 4.59 -23.01 -9.76
CA ALA A 198 5.42 -24.08 -9.21
C ALA A 198 4.91 -25.48 -9.62
N ALA A 199 3.60 -25.72 -9.57
CA ALA A 199 2.99 -26.99 -9.96
C ALA A 199 3.30 -27.37 -11.42
N ARG A 200 3.23 -26.39 -12.33
CA ARG A 200 3.54 -26.60 -13.75
C ARG A 200 5.01 -26.93 -13.99
N ARG A 201 5.92 -26.29 -13.25
CA ARG A 201 7.37 -26.51 -13.42
C ARG A 201 7.84 -27.81 -12.78
N LEU A 202 7.28 -28.17 -11.63
CA LEU A 202 7.61 -29.38 -10.89
C LEU A 202 6.80 -30.61 -11.35
N ASP A 203 6.01 -30.50 -12.42
CA ASP A 203 5.11 -31.53 -12.96
C ASP A 203 4.26 -32.23 -11.89
N THR A 204 3.64 -31.41 -11.02
CA THR A 204 2.81 -31.86 -9.90
C THR A 204 1.49 -31.10 -9.87
N SER A 205 0.56 -31.49 -8.99
CA SER A 205 -0.68 -30.75 -8.80
C SER A 205 -0.54 -29.66 -7.74
N VAL A 206 -1.29 -28.56 -7.90
CA VAL A 206 -1.42 -27.51 -6.88
C VAL A 206 -1.83 -28.11 -5.53
N THR A 207 -2.72 -29.11 -5.53
CA THR A 207 -3.18 -29.80 -4.32
C THR A 207 -2.10 -30.66 -3.66
N GLU A 208 -1.10 -31.14 -4.40
CA GLU A 208 0.06 -31.86 -3.84
C GLU A 208 1.06 -30.88 -3.24
N LEU A 209 1.38 -29.77 -3.92
CA LEU A 209 2.25 -28.72 -3.37
C LEU A 209 1.68 -28.15 -2.07
N MET A 210 0.40 -27.77 -2.09
CA MET A 210 -0.24 -27.24 -0.89
C MET A 210 -0.24 -28.23 0.28
N ARG A 211 -0.33 -29.55 0.01
CA ARG A 211 -0.21 -30.58 1.06
C ARG A 211 1.23 -30.75 1.53
N GLY A 212 2.22 -30.51 0.67
CA GLY A 212 3.64 -30.54 1.00
C GLY A 212 4.04 -29.44 1.98
N GLU A 213 3.39 -28.27 1.90
CA GLU A 213 3.59 -27.14 2.81
C GLU A 213 2.96 -27.34 4.20
N LEU A 214 2.15 -28.39 4.39
CA LEU A 214 1.50 -28.70 5.67
C LEU A 214 2.25 -29.80 6.42
N GLY A 215 2.24 -29.73 7.76
CA GLY A 215 2.70 -30.83 8.60
C GLY A 215 1.87 -32.10 8.40
N ARG A 216 2.47 -33.29 8.58
CA ARG A 216 1.80 -34.59 8.32
C ARG A 216 0.47 -34.79 9.08
N GLY A 217 0.32 -34.20 10.27
CA GLY A 217 -0.94 -34.24 11.04
C GLY A 217 -2.02 -33.31 10.48
N GLU A 218 -1.63 -32.07 10.17
CA GLU A 218 -2.51 -31.01 9.67
C GLU A 218 -3.07 -31.32 8.26
N ALA A 219 -2.25 -31.94 7.40
CA ALA A 219 -2.69 -32.42 6.10
C ALA A 219 -3.82 -33.46 6.18
N GLY A 220 -3.83 -34.29 7.23
CA GLY A 220 -4.87 -35.30 7.48
C GLY A 220 -6.19 -34.69 7.95
N GLU A 221 -6.14 -33.70 8.85
CA GLU A 221 -7.32 -32.98 9.33
C GLU A 221 -7.98 -32.15 8.24
N LEU A 222 -7.17 -31.46 7.43
CA LEU A 222 -7.65 -30.69 6.27
C LEU A 222 -8.33 -31.60 5.23
N ALA A 223 -7.74 -32.76 4.92
CA ALA A 223 -8.33 -33.72 3.99
C ALA A 223 -9.69 -34.24 4.49
N ALA A 224 -9.80 -34.52 5.80
CA ALA A 224 -11.07 -34.94 6.41
C ALA A 224 -12.13 -33.83 6.37
N ALA A 225 -11.74 -32.56 6.54
CA ALA A 225 -12.65 -31.42 6.47
C ALA A 225 -13.15 -31.16 5.04
N LEU A 226 -12.27 -31.19 4.04
CA LEU A 226 -12.64 -31.01 2.63
C LEU A 226 -13.58 -32.13 2.12
N ALA A 227 -13.36 -33.38 2.55
CA ALA A 227 -14.22 -34.51 2.18
C ALA A 227 -15.67 -34.36 2.69
N ARG A 228 -15.91 -33.64 3.80
CA ARG A 228 -17.27 -33.36 4.30
C ARG A 228 -18.04 -32.38 3.42
N LEU A 229 -17.33 -31.52 2.68
CA LEU A 229 -17.92 -30.50 1.80
C LEU A 229 -18.28 -31.02 0.40
N GLU A 230 -17.67 -32.12 -0.06
CA GLU A 230 -17.84 -32.65 -1.43
C GLU A 230 -19.05 -33.58 -1.63
N THR A 231 -20.04 -33.62 -0.72
CA THR A 231 -21.29 -34.38 -0.90
C THR A 231 -22.42 -33.48 -1.42
N PRO A 232 -22.85 -33.56 -2.70
CA PRO A 232 -23.86 -32.66 -3.24
C PRO A 232 -25.20 -33.37 -3.56
N GLU A 233 -26.33 -32.78 -3.15
CA GLU A 233 -27.61 -32.99 -3.86
C GLU A 233 -27.62 -32.21 -5.19
N PRO A 234 -28.24 -32.73 -6.27
CA PRO A 234 -28.07 -32.18 -7.60
C PRO A 234 -29.18 -31.18 -7.99
N SER A 235 -28.80 -30.01 -8.54
CA SER A 235 -29.69 -29.22 -9.41
C SER A 235 -29.09 -29.06 -10.81
N ALA A 236 -29.94 -29.31 -11.81
CA ALA A 236 -29.58 -29.40 -13.22
C ALA A 236 -29.83 -28.05 -13.92
N GLY A 237 -28.76 -27.41 -14.41
CA GLY A 237 -28.90 -26.21 -15.26
C GLY A 237 -27.61 -25.69 -15.93
N GLY A 238 -26.44 -25.95 -15.37
CA GLY A 238 -25.19 -25.27 -15.79
C GLY A 238 -24.50 -25.74 -17.09
N ARG A 239 -25.00 -26.77 -17.79
CA ARG A 239 -24.23 -27.42 -18.86
C ARG A 239 -24.25 -26.73 -20.23
N GLN A 240 -25.24 -25.90 -20.54
CA GLN A 240 -25.33 -25.26 -21.87
C GLN A 240 -24.56 -23.94 -21.98
N ARG A 241 -24.42 -23.16 -20.90
CA ARG A 241 -23.71 -21.87 -20.89
C ARG A 241 -22.18 -22.00 -20.88
N ARG A 242 -21.66 -23.13 -20.35
CA ARG A 242 -20.22 -23.48 -20.24
C ARG A 242 -19.51 -23.75 -21.56
N LYS A 243 -20.22 -24.09 -22.65
CA LYS A 243 -19.58 -24.43 -23.94
C LYS A 243 -19.31 -23.24 -24.85
N ALA A 244 -20.01 -22.12 -24.67
CA ALA A 244 -19.80 -20.91 -25.46
C ALA A 244 -18.55 -20.13 -25.00
N HIS A 245 -18.45 -19.80 -23.70
CA HIS A 245 -17.31 -19.04 -23.16
C HIS A 245 -15.98 -19.80 -23.14
N LYS A 246 -15.98 -21.13 -23.03
CA LYS A 246 -14.76 -21.95 -23.08
C LYS A 246 -14.12 -21.97 -24.48
N LYS A 247 -14.89 -21.69 -25.53
CA LYS A 247 -14.40 -21.66 -26.91
C LYS A 247 -13.73 -20.33 -27.23
N GLU A 248 -14.23 -19.20 -26.71
CA GLU A 248 -13.63 -17.86 -26.90
C GLU A 248 -12.31 -17.67 -26.14
N ARG A 249 -12.26 -17.97 -24.83
CA ARG A 249 -11.03 -17.76 -24.01
C ARG A 249 -9.85 -18.66 -24.39
N ARG A 250 -10.10 -19.88 -24.92
CA ARG A 250 -9.02 -20.76 -25.41
C ARG A 250 -8.37 -20.22 -26.68
N THR A 251 -9.12 -19.49 -27.52
CA THR A 251 -8.57 -18.87 -28.73
C THR A 251 -7.64 -17.71 -28.36
N GLU A 252 -8.07 -16.80 -27.48
CA GLU A 252 -7.29 -15.60 -27.07
C GLU A 252 -5.97 -15.94 -26.35
N ALA A 253 -5.99 -16.83 -25.36
CA ALA A 253 -4.77 -17.23 -24.63
C ALA A 253 -3.77 -18.00 -25.53
N SER A 254 -4.26 -18.70 -26.56
CA SER A 254 -3.41 -19.40 -27.54
C SER A 254 -2.83 -18.48 -28.61
N THR A 255 -3.48 -17.35 -28.90
CA THR A 255 -3.00 -16.35 -29.86
C THR A 255 -1.91 -15.46 -29.28
N VAL A 256 -2.04 -15.05 -28.02
CA VAL A 256 -1.03 -14.20 -27.33
C VAL A 256 0.30 -14.95 -27.17
N ARG A 257 0.28 -16.22 -26.74
CA ARG A 257 1.50 -17.05 -26.60
C ARG A 257 2.25 -17.29 -27.92
N ARG A 258 1.55 -17.22 -29.06
CA ARG A 258 2.16 -17.30 -30.40
C ARG A 258 2.64 -15.94 -30.91
N ALA A 259 2.00 -14.86 -30.49
CA ALA A 259 2.39 -13.49 -30.85
C ALA A 259 3.73 -13.13 -30.19
N ASP A 260 3.90 -13.43 -28.90
CA ASP A 260 5.15 -13.17 -28.16
C ASP A 260 6.34 -13.95 -28.72
N ALA A 261 6.16 -15.25 -29.03
CA ALA A 261 7.22 -16.06 -29.61
C ALA A 261 7.62 -15.57 -31.01
N ARG A 262 6.67 -15.07 -31.80
CA ARG A 262 6.96 -14.45 -33.10
C ARG A 262 7.66 -13.11 -32.92
N LEU A 263 7.21 -12.31 -31.96
CA LEU A 263 7.79 -11.03 -31.62
C LEU A 263 9.25 -11.17 -31.17
N PHE A 264 9.52 -12.08 -30.24
CA PHE A 264 10.88 -12.41 -29.80
C PHE A 264 11.77 -12.81 -30.98
N ASN A 265 11.35 -13.79 -31.78
CA ASN A 265 12.12 -14.25 -32.93
C ASN A 265 12.38 -13.13 -33.96
N ASN A 266 11.40 -12.24 -34.18
CA ASN A 266 11.54 -11.13 -35.11
C ASN A 266 12.49 -10.04 -34.57
N ALA A 267 12.41 -9.73 -33.28
CA ALA A 267 13.28 -8.78 -32.61
C ALA A 267 14.73 -9.27 -32.59
N VAL A 268 14.96 -10.55 -32.25
CA VAL A 268 16.29 -11.17 -32.28
C VAL A 268 16.87 -11.16 -33.70
N ALA A 269 16.07 -11.52 -34.72
CA ALA A 269 16.50 -11.44 -36.11
C ALA A 269 16.75 -9.99 -36.58
N TRP A 270 16.15 -9.00 -35.93
CA TRP A 270 16.41 -7.59 -36.19
C TRP A 270 17.72 -7.13 -35.53
N TYR A 271 17.98 -7.52 -34.27
CA TYR A 271 19.25 -7.26 -33.58
C TYR A 271 20.45 -7.77 -34.38
N SER A 272 20.38 -9.01 -34.89
CA SER A 272 21.43 -9.61 -35.73
C SER A 272 21.71 -8.85 -37.03
N ARG A 273 20.81 -7.96 -37.47
CA ARG A 273 20.94 -7.20 -38.73
C ARG A 273 21.31 -5.74 -38.53
N HIS A 274 20.96 -5.15 -37.38
CA HIS A 274 21.03 -3.68 -37.19
C HIS A 274 21.91 -3.24 -36.01
N GLU A 275 22.17 -4.08 -35.00
CA GLU A 275 22.85 -3.65 -33.77
C GLU A 275 24.11 -4.47 -33.42
N ALA A 276 24.49 -5.48 -34.19
CA ALA A 276 25.58 -6.39 -33.84
C ALA A 276 26.88 -6.10 -34.62
N ASP A 277 27.94 -5.69 -33.90
CA ASP A 277 29.33 -5.84 -34.36
C ASP A 277 29.90 -7.24 -34.01
N ASP A 278 29.32 -7.97 -33.04
CA ASP A 278 29.66 -9.37 -32.69
C ASP A 278 28.40 -10.22 -32.29
N THR A 279 28.50 -11.52 -32.50
CA THR A 279 27.54 -12.57 -32.10
C THR A 279 27.28 -12.67 -30.58
N GLU A 280 28.23 -12.31 -29.72
CA GLU A 280 28.06 -12.35 -28.27
C GLU A 280 27.05 -11.30 -27.78
N ASP A 281 27.04 -10.10 -28.37
CA ASP A 281 26.07 -9.04 -28.03
C ASP A 281 24.62 -9.45 -28.37
N VAL A 282 24.44 -10.12 -29.51
CA VAL A 282 23.11 -10.62 -29.92
C VAL A 282 22.58 -11.61 -28.89
N GLN A 283 23.41 -12.50 -28.38
CA GLN A 283 23.00 -13.48 -27.38
C GLN A 283 22.64 -12.82 -26.04
N MET A 284 23.46 -11.86 -25.61
CA MET A 284 23.25 -11.10 -24.39
C MET A 284 21.92 -10.32 -24.40
N TYR A 285 21.65 -9.55 -25.46
CA TYR A 285 20.40 -8.79 -25.56
C TYR A 285 19.17 -9.65 -25.89
N SER A 286 19.37 -10.82 -26.50
CA SER A 286 18.28 -11.80 -26.66
C SER A 286 17.86 -12.37 -25.30
N PHE A 287 18.82 -12.69 -24.43
CA PHE A 287 18.56 -13.13 -23.07
C PHE A 287 17.83 -12.03 -22.26
N GLY A 288 18.33 -10.80 -22.32
CA GLY A 288 17.65 -9.65 -21.67
C GLY A 288 16.22 -9.43 -22.16
N LEU A 289 15.99 -9.52 -23.48
CA LEU A 289 14.64 -9.36 -24.05
C LEU A 289 13.69 -10.49 -23.63
N GLU A 290 14.18 -11.73 -23.57
CA GLU A 290 13.38 -12.87 -23.10
C GLU A 290 12.93 -12.66 -21.65
N ALA A 291 13.86 -12.21 -20.80
CA ALA A 291 13.60 -11.86 -19.42
C ALA A 291 12.66 -10.66 -19.29
N ALA A 292 12.80 -9.61 -20.11
CA ALA A 292 11.90 -8.45 -20.12
C ALA A 292 10.47 -8.84 -20.49
N LEU A 293 10.29 -9.70 -21.51
CA LEU A 293 8.99 -10.24 -21.87
C LEU A 293 8.41 -11.14 -20.76
N ALA A 294 9.26 -11.84 -20.01
CA ALA A 294 8.83 -12.60 -18.84
C ALA A 294 8.34 -11.69 -17.70
N VAL A 295 9.04 -10.59 -17.45
CA VAL A 295 8.63 -9.56 -16.47
C VAL A 295 7.33 -8.87 -16.89
N ALA A 296 7.19 -8.49 -18.17
CA ALA A 296 5.97 -7.89 -18.70
C ALA A 296 4.75 -8.80 -18.48
N ARG A 297 4.90 -10.10 -18.74
CA ARG A 297 3.86 -11.10 -18.46
C ARG A 297 3.51 -11.20 -16.97
N GLY A 298 4.52 -11.15 -16.11
CA GLY A 298 4.33 -11.19 -14.65
C GLY A 298 3.58 -9.97 -14.12
N ALA A 299 3.83 -8.80 -14.72
CA ALA A 299 3.19 -7.54 -14.38
C ALA A 299 1.86 -7.29 -15.12
N GLY A 300 1.46 -8.18 -16.05
CA GLY A 300 0.27 -7.98 -16.88
C GLY A 300 0.38 -6.84 -17.90
N LEU A 301 1.61 -6.47 -18.27
CA LEU A 301 1.94 -5.43 -19.24
C LEU A 301 1.92 -6.02 -20.66
N ASP A 302 1.33 -5.30 -21.61
CA ASP A 302 1.29 -5.69 -23.01
C ASP A 302 2.57 -5.20 -23.74
N PRO A 303 3.50 -6.09 -24.14
CA PRO A 303 4.70 -5.67 -24.87
C PRO A 303 4.35 -5.06 -26.25
N HIS A 304 3.13 -5.22 -26.74
CA HIS A 304 2.64 -4.56 -27.95
C HIS A 304 2.21 -3.10 -27.76
N SER A 305 2.15 -2.59 -26.53
CA SER A 305 1.79 -1.22 -26.17
C SER A 305 3.05 -0.37 -25.90
N PRO A 306 3.20 0.81 -26.55
CA PRO A 306 4.29 1.73 -26.26
C PRO A 306 4.34 2.17 -24.79
N THR A 307 3.18 2.33 -24.16
CA THR A 307 3.03 2.74 -22.76
C THR A 307 3.53 1.67 -21.80
N ASP A 308 3.18 0.42 -22.07
CA ASP A 308 3.47 -0.72 -21.20
C ASP A 308 4.94 -1.14 -21.30
N VAL A 309 5.59 -0.91 -22.45
CA VAL A 309 7.05 -1.06 -22.61
C VAL A 309 7.81 -0.03 -21.78
N CYS A 310 7.33 1.21 -21.67
CA CYS A 310 7.91 2.19 -20.75
C CYS A 310 7.70 1.77 -19.28
N ALA A 311 6.51 1.29 -18.93
CA ALA A 311 6.23 0.79 -17.58
C ALA A 311 7.15 -0.38 -17.21
N LEU A 312 7.45 -1.25 -18.17
CA LEU A 312 8.41 -2.34 -18.02
C LEU A 312 9.84 -1.83 -17.76
N ALA A 313 10.31 -0.83 -18.52
CA ALA A 313 11.62 -0.23 -18.32
C ALA A 313 11.77 0.36 -16.91
N THR A 314 10.77 1.10 -16.44
CA THR A 314 10.80 1.66 -15.08
C THR A 314 10.70 0.58 -14.01
N PHE A 315 9.86 -0.44 -14.22
CA PHE A 315 9.75 -1.55 -13.28
C PHE A 315 11.08 -2.27 -13.11
N VAL A 316 11.80 -2.52 -14.21
CA VAL A 316 13.13 -3.13 -14.16
C VAL A 316 14.14 -2.21 -13.48
N ALA A 317 14.14 -0.90 -13.77
CA ALA A 317 15.07 0.06 -13.17
C ALA A 317 14.92 0.20 -11.64
N LEU A 318 13.75 -0.11 -11.10
CA LEU A 318 13.47 -0.05 -9.66
C LEU A 318 13.79 -1.36 -8.93
N LEU A 319 14.17 -2.43 -9.63
CA LEU A 319 14.62 -3.66 -8.98
C LEU A 319 16.03 -3.42 -8.41
N PRO A 320 16.27 -3.68 -7.11
CA PRO A 320 17.64 -3.67 -6.60
C PRO A 320 18.45 -4.74 -7.36
N PRO A 321 19.66 -4.44 -7.86
CA PRO A 321 20.54 -5.51 -8.34
C PRO A 321 20.82 -6.44 -7.16
N GLY A 322 20.84 -7.74 -7.42
CA GLY A 322 20.98 -8.73 -6.35
C GLY A 322 22.21 -8.45 -5.49
N ASP A 323 22.03 -8.47 -4.16
CA ASP A 323 23.10 -8.20 -3.20
C ASP A 323 24.33 -9.11 -3.45
N ASP A 324 25.52 -8.50 -3.40
CA ASP A 324 26.86 -9.09 -3.32
C ASP A 324 27.37 -9.98 -4.48
N ASP A 325 26.67 -10.10 -5.62
CA ASP A 325 27.15 -10.88 -6.77
C ASP A 325 27.29 -10.02 -8.05
N GLU A 326 28.52 -9.87 -8.55
CA GLU A 326 28.87 -9.14 -9.77
C GLU A 326 28.09 -9.69 -11.00
N ALA A 327 27.72 -10.97 -10.97
CA ALA A 327 26.87 -11.60 -11.97
C ALA A 327 25.40 -11.13 -11.94
N ALA A 328 24.83 -10.90 -10.74
CA ALA A 328 23.45 -10.44 -10.59
C ALA A 328 23.28 -8.98 -11.03
N GLY A 329 24.30 -8.15 -10.78
CA GLY A 329 24.37 -6.78 -11.31
C GLY A 329 24.46 -6.75 -12.85
N ALA A 330 25.28 -7.64 -13.43
CA ALA A 330 25.40 -7.76 -14.89
C ALA A 330 24.08 -8.19 -15.56
N GLU A 331 23.36 -9.18 -14.98
CA GLU A 331 22.07 -9.61 -15.49
C GLU A 331 21.01 -8.50 -15.44
N HIS A 332 21.00 -7.69 -14.37
CA HIS A 332 20.12 -6.52 -14.26
C HIS A 332 20.41 -5.47 -15.36
N LEU A 333 21.69 -5.16 -15.61
CA LEU A 333 22.08 -4.22 -16.66
C LEU A 333 21.76 -4.74 -18.08
N ILE A 334 21.92 -6.03 -18.31
CA ILE A 334 21.56 -6.71 -19.57
C ILE A 334 20.04 -6.63 -19.81
N LEU A 335 19.25 -6.90 -18.76
CA LEU A 335 17.80 -6.79 -18.79
C LEU A 335 17.36 -5.35 -19.09
N LEU A 336 17.88 -4.39 -18.33
CA LEU A 336 17.54 -2.97 -18.47
C LEU A 336 17.95 -2.44 -19.85
N GLY A 337 19.16 -2.78 -20.33
CA GLY A 337 19.66 -2.40 -21.65
C GLY A 337 18.93 -3.05 -22.83
N SER A 338 18.25 -4.17 -22.64
CA SER A 338 17.51 -4.86 -23.72
C SER A 338 16.17 -4.19 -24.08
N ILE A 339 15.60 -3.39 -23.16
CA ILE A 339 14.28 -2.78 -23.33
C ILE A 339 14.28 -1.61 -24.33
N PRO A 340 15.24 -0.66 -24.30
CA PRO A 340 15.36 0.37 -25.34
C PRO A 340 15.58 -0.22 -26.73
N ARG A 341 16.38 -1.29 -26.84
CA ARG A 341 16.64 -1.97 -28.12
C ARG A 341 15.38 -2.61 -28.68
N TYR A 342 14.55 -3.16 -27.81
CA TYR A 342 13.24 -3.66 -28.20
C TYR A 342 12.30 -2.54 -28.67
N ALA A 343 12.27 -1.41 -27.97
CA ALA A 343 11.51 -0.24 -28.42
C ALA A 343 12.01 0.27 -29.78
N ASN A 344 13.32 0.19 -30.04
CA ASN A 344 13.95 0.57 -31.32
C ASN A 344 13.52 -0.37 -32.46
N TYR A 345 13.52 -1.68 -32.22
CA TYR A 345 12.92 -2.66 -33.12
C TYR A 345 11.46 -2.30 -33.46
N ARG A 346 10.67 -1.88 -32.48
CA ARG A 346 9.26 -1.53 -32.69
C ARG A 346 9.07 -0.25 -33.49
N VAL A 347 9.93 0.74 -33.28
CA VAL A 347 9.99 1.95 -34.11
C VAL A 347 10.19 1.58 -35.58
N ASP A 348 11.19 0.75 -35.88
CA ASP A 348 11.50 0.32 -37.25
C ASP A 348 10.35 -0.46 -37.90
N GLN A 349 9.70 -1.36 -37.15
CA GLN A 349 8.55 -2.13 -37.68
C GLN A 349 7.28 -1.30 -37.87
N SER A 350 7.13 -0.22 -37.11
CA SER A 350 5.93 0.62 -37.12
C SER A 350 5.94 1.74 -38.16
N GLN A 351 6.99 1.82 -39.01
CA GLN A 351 7.21 2.92 -39.95
C GLN A 351 7.23 4.30 -39.24
N ASP A 352 8.03 4.41 -38.17
CA ASP A 352 8.18 5.65 -37.40
C ASP A 352 6.90 6.15 -36.73
N ASP A 353 6.14 5.25 -36.11
CA ASP A 353 5.02 5.65 -35.25
C ASP A 353 5.52 6.59 -34.13
N PRO A 354 4.97 7.82 -34.03
CA PRO A 354 5.40 8.81 -33.04
C PRO A 354 5.26 8.32 -31.59
N GLU A 355 4.34 7.39 -31.30
CA GLU A 355 4.17 6.82 -29.96
C GLU A 355 5.33 5.89 -29.60
N TRP A 356 5.80 5.07 -30.56
CA TRP A 356 6.97 4.21 -30.38
C TRP A 356 8.27 4.99 -30.32
N GLN A 357 8.39 6.06 -31.11
CA GLN A 357 9.52 7.00 -31.04
C GLN A 357 9.59 7.69 -29.67
N ALA A 358 8.43 8.07 -29.11
CA ALA A 358 8.35 8.61 -27.75
C ALA A 358 8.63 7.57 -26.67
N ALA A 359 8.23 6.31 -26.87
CA ALA A 359 8.53 5.22 -25.95
C ALA A 359 10.03 4.86 -25.95
N LEU A 360 10.67 4.80 -27.12
CA LEU A 360 12.11 4.59 -27.26
C LEU A 360 12.92 5.66 -26.53
N ARG A 361 12.63 6.95 -26.77
CA ARG A 361 13.31 8.05 -26.07
C ARG A 361 13.16 7.97 -24.54
N ARG A 362 11.98 7.55 -24.07
CA ARG A 362 11.73 7.34 -22.63
C ARG A 362 12.53 6.17 -22.07
N CYS A 363 12.56 5.04 -22.77
CA CYS A 363 13.34 3.88 -22.35
C CYS A 363 14.84 4.21 -22.28
N ILE A 364 15.38 4.91 -23.29
CA ILE A 364 16.78 5.38 -23.29
C ILE A 364 17.05 6.25 -22.06
N GLY A 365 16.19 7.24 -21.79
CA GLY A 365 16.36 8.12 -20.61
C GLY A 365 16.32 7.38 -19.27
N ILE A 366 15.53 6.31 -19.16
CA ILE A 366 15.50 5.46 -17.95
C ILE A 366 16.82 4.70 -17.79
N VAL A 367 17.34 4.08 -18.86
CA VAL A 367 18.57 3.30 -18.81
C VAL A 367 19.81 4.17 -18.60
N GLU A 368 19.89 5.32 -19.26
CA GLU A 368 20.98 6.29 -19.08
C GLU A 368 20.96 6.89 -17.66
N GLY A 369 19.77 7.09 -17.08
CA GLY A 369 19.61 7.48 -15.67
C GLY A 369 20.15 6.45 -14.69
N SER A 370 19.87 5.15 -14.92
CA SER A 370 20.32 4.06 -14.04
C SER A 370 21.79 3.67 -14.23
N SER A 371 22.37 3.84 -15.41
CA SER A 371 23.78 3.50 -15.68
C SER A 371 24.77 4.54 -15.13
N ALA A 372 24.34 5.78 -14.91
CA ALA A 372 25.17 6.80 -14.26
C ALA A 372 25.39 6.51 -12.76
N GLU A 373 24.53 5.68 -12.16
CA GLU A 373 24.55 5.30 -10.74
C GLU A 373 25.45 4.10 -10.46
N SER A 374 25.84 3.29 -11.46
CA SER A 374 26.63 2.06 -11.25
C SER A 374 28.16 2.28 -11.20
N ASP A 375 28.69 3.35 -11.80
CA ASP A 375 30.12 3.67 -11.76
C ASP A 375 30.53 4.47 -10.49
N ALA A 376 29.54 4.97 -9.74
CA ALA A 376 29.71 5.62 -8.45
C ALA A 376 29.23 4.66 -7.36
N GLY A 377 30.03 3.63 -7.06
CA GLY A 377 29.65 2.52 -6.18
C GLY A 377 28.81 2.94 -4.98
N TYR A 378 27.58 2.39 -4.89
CA TYR A 378 26.59 2.50 -3.81
C TYR A 378 26.90 3.49 -2.67
N HIS A 379 27.03 4.76 -3.03
CA HIS A 379 26.88 5.86 -2.09
C HIS A 379 25.43 6.33 -2.24
N HIS A 380 24.68 6.28 -1.15
CA HIS A 380 23.38 6.94 -0.92
C HIS A 380 22.79 7.58 -2.18
N ALA A 381 21.88 6.87 -2.87
CA ALA A 381 21.21 7.37 -4.07
C ALA A 381 20.85 8.85 -3.85
N SER A 382 21.55 9.76 -4.53
CA SER A 382 21.25 11.17 -4.44
C SER A 382 19.89 11.34 -5.08
N TRP A 383 18.88 11.60 -4.25
CA TRP A 383 17.54 11.95 -4.70
C TRP A 383 17.67 12.95 -5.86
N PRO A 384 17.03 12.71 -7.02
CA PRO A 384 17.11 13.67 -8.11
C PRO A 384 16.73 15.04 -7.55
N GLU A 385 17.49 16.08 -7.86
CA GLU A 385 17.10 17.43 -7.42
C GLU A 385 15.64 17.68 -7.85
N PRO A 386 14.77 18.21 -6.98
CA PRO A 386 13.43 18.60 -7.36
C PRO A 386 13.48 19.45 -8.64
N VAL A 387 12.60 19.16 -9.58
CA VAL A 387 12.53 19.88 -10.84
C VAL A 387 11.98 21.29 -10.55
N GLY A 388 12.89 22.26 -10.51
CA GLY A 388 12.55 23.68 -10.42
C GLY A 388 13.07 24.38 -9.16
N ASP A 389 13.33 25.67 -9.30
CA ASP A 389 13.74 26.57 -8.22
C ASP A 389 12.52 26.92 -7.35
N LEU A 390 12.09 25.97 -6.51
CA LEU A 390 10.96 26.15 -5.58
C LEU A 390 11.21 27.29 -4.59
N GLU A 391 12.44 27.43 -4.12
CA GLU A 391 12.89 28.51 -3.25
C GLU A 391 12.64 29.87 -3.92
N GLY A 392 13.14 30.05 -5.14
CA GLY A 392 12.93 31.25 -5.90
C GLY A 392 11.50 31.40 -6.41
N LEU A 393 10.75 30.33 -6.65
CA LEU A 393 9.33 30.39 -6.99
C LEU A 393 8.53 31.00 -5.83
N VAL A 394 8.69 30.46 -4.61
CA VAL A 394 8.07 31.02 -3.40
C VAL A 394 8.51 32.47 -3.21
N HIS A 395 9.81 32.77 -3.35
CA HIS A 395 10.32 34.13 -3.23
C HIS A 395 9.70 35.10 -4.24
N ARG A 396 9.61 34.70 -5.52
CA ARG A 396 8.97 35.49 -6.59
C ARG A 396 7.49 35.74 -6.30
N MET A 397 6.77 34.73 -5.82
CA MET A 397 5.36 34.86 -5.49
C MET A 397 5.14 35.81 -4.31
N VAL A 398 5.93 35.71 -3.25
CA VAL A 398 5.86 36.64 -2.11
C VAL A 398 6.17 38.08 -2.53
N LEU A 399 7.19 38.29 -3.37
CA LEU A 399 7.54 39.62 -3.86
C LEU A 399 6.51 40.22 -4.83
N ALA A 400 5.83 39.37 -5.59
CA ALA A 400 4.82 39.79 -6.56
C ALA A 400 3.42 39.95 -5.94
N GLU A 401 3.19 39.39 -4.76
CA GLU A 401 1.89 39.42 -4.08
C GLU A 401 1.50 40.86 -3.69
N SER A 402 0.38 41.31 -4.25
CA SER A 402 -0.25 42.58 -3.85
C SER A 402 -1.16 42.39 -2.62
N GLU A 403 -1.43 43.46 -1.86
CA GLU A 403 -2.35 43.39 -0.71
C GLU A 403 -3.73 42.77 -1.04
N PRO A 404 -4.40 43.12 -2.16
CA PRO A 404 -5.67 42.48 -2.52
C PRO A 404 -5.54 40.98 -2.91
N GLU A 405 -4.36 40.54 -3.33
CA GLU A 405 -4.08 39.12 -3.57
C GLU A 405 -3.85 38.39 -2.24
N ARG A 406 -3.09 39.00 -1.33
CA ARG A 406 -2.90 38.50 0.03
C ARG A 406 -4.23 38.35 0.77
N GLU A 407 -5.11 39.34 0.70
CA GLU A 407 -6.45 39.26 1.30
C GLU A 407 -7.29 38.11 0.72
N ARG A 408 -7.24 37.90 -0.60
CA ARG A 408 -7.96 36.79 -1.27
C ARG A 408 -7.40 35.43 -0.87
N ARG A 409 -6.08 35.29 -0.82
CA ARG A 409 -5.40 34.09 -0.33
C ARG A 409 -5.79 33.78 1.11
N LEU A 410 -5.70 34.74 2.02
CA LEU A 410 -6.08 34.55 3.42
C LEU A 410 -7.56 34.15 3.54
N ALA A 411 -8.44 34.75 2.74
CA ALA A 411 -9.85 34.36 2.69
C ALA A 411 -10.03 32.92 2.18
N ALA A 412 -9.23 32.49 1.19
CA ALA A 412 -9.24 31.11 0.68
C ALA A 412 -8.70 30.11 1.71
N GLU A 413 -7.65 30.44 2.45
CA GLU A 413 -7.10 29.62 3.52
C GLU A 413 -8.10 29.45 4.68
N LEU A 414 -8.82 30.52 5.06
CA LEU A 414 -9.81 30.52 6.13
C LEU A 414 -11.00 29.59 5.88
N ILE A 415 -11.37 29.37 4.61
CA ILE A 415 -12.49 28.48 4.26
C ILE A 415 -12.06 27.02 4.07
N LEU A 416 -10.76 26.71 4.11
CA LEU A 416 -10.30 25.33 4.05
C LEU A 416 -10.89 24.52 5.21
N PRO A 417 -11.32 23.26 5.00
CA PRO A 417 -11.90 22.44 6.07
C PRO A 417 -10.98 22.31 7.28
N ALA A 418 -9.66 22.20 7.06
CA ALA A 418 -8.68 22.08 8.15
C ALA A 418 -8.56 23.36 9.00
N VAL A 419 -8.81 24.55 8.44
CA VAL A 419 -8.76 25.83 9.17
C VAL A 419 -10.11 26.18 9.77
N SER A 420 -11.18 26.12 8.97
CA SER A 420 -12.56 26.36 9.43
C SER A 420 -13.05 25.33 10.45
N GLY A 421 -12.44 24.15 10.49
CA GLY A 421 -12.68 23.11 11.50
C GLY A 421 -12.11 23.44 12.88
N ILE A 422 -11.14 24.36 12.99
CA ILE A 422 -10.43 24.65 14.25
C ILE A 422 -11.38 25.14 15.36
N PRO A 423 -12.23 26.16 15.13
CA PRO A 423 -13.16 26.61 16.17
C PRO A 423 -14.15 25.51 16.57
N ARG A 424 -14.57 24.66 15.60
CA ARG A 424 -15.53 23.58 15.81
C ARG A 424 -14.94 22.48 16.70
N VAL A 425 -13.68 22.08 16.46
CA VAL A 425 -13.03 21.06 17.30
C VAL A 425 -12.72 21.60 18.69
N VAL A 426 -12.31 22.86 18.82
CA VAL A 426 -12.09 23.50 20.13
C VAL A 426 -13.39 23.54 20.94
N GLU A 427 -14.50 23.97 20.32
CA GLU A 427 -15.82 23.96 20.96
C GLU A 427 -16.26 22.54 21.34
N TRP A 428 -16.06 21.58 20.43
CA TRP A 428 -16.42 20.18 20.64
C TRP A 428 -15.62 19.51 21.76
N VAL A 429 -14.32 19.82 21.88
CA VAL A 429 -13.47 19.37 23.00
C VAL A 429 -13.98 19.97 24.31
N GLY A 430 -14.44 21.22 24.31
CA GLY A 430 -15.04 21.88 25.46
C GLY A 430 -14.10 21.93 26.67
N LYS A 431 -14.56 21.47 27.84
CA LYS A 431 -13.73 21.41 29.07
C LYS A 431 -12.72 20.25 29.08
N GLY A 432 -12.77 19.39 28.07
CA GLY A 432 -11.89 18.24 27.92
C GLY A 432 -12.68 16.97 27.67
N ARG A 433 -12.24 16.22 26.66
CA ARG A 433 -12.93 15.06 26.09
C ARG A 433 -12.04 13.82 26.19
N PRO A 434 -12.61 12.64 26.45
CA PRO A 434 -11.77 11.45 26.58
C PRO A 434 -11.15 11.03 25.23
N VAL A 435 -9.88 10.64 25.27
CA VAL A 435 -9.13 10.06 24.15
C VAL A 435 -8.83 8.59 24.40
N THR A 436 -8.28 7.90 23.40
CA THR A 436 -7.65 6.58 23.53
C THR A 436 -6.29 6.71 24.22
N SER A 437 -5.70 5.57 24.60
CA SER A 437 -4.33 5.52 25.16
C SER A 437 -3.27 6.04 24.17
N THR A 438 -3.55 5.98 22.87
CA THR A 438 -2.71 6.55 21.80
C THR A 438 -2.90 8.06 21.62
N GLY A 439 -3.72 8.72 22.45
CA GLY A 439 -4.00 10.16 22.35
C GLY A 439 -5.00 10.55 21.26
N GLY A 440 -5.54 9.58 20.52
CA GLY A 440 -6.52 9.79 19.45
C GLY A 440 -7.97 9.84 19.97
N VAL A 441 -8.89 10.33 19.16
CA VAL A 441 -10.33 10.30 19.48
C VAL A 441 -10.85 8.86 19.51
N ARG A 442 -11.89 8.61 20.30
CA ARG A 442 -12.54 7.31 20.36
C ARG A 442 -13.27 7.02 19.05
N ARG A 443 -13.47 5.74 18.71
CA ARG A 443 -14.20 5.32 17.49
C ARG A 443 -15.55 6.01 17.31
N ALA A 444 -16.32 6.14 18.39
CA ALA A 444 -17.63 6.81 18.37
C ALA A 444 -17.57 8.30 17.96
N ASP A 445 -16.38 8.90 18.04
CA ASP A 445 -16.13 10.32 17.78
C ASP A 445 -15.48 10.57 16.41
N ILE A 446 -15.01 9.53 15.71
CA ILE A 446 -14.36 9.64 14.40
C ILE A 446 -15.27 10.33 13.39
N ALA A 447 -16.56 9.99 13.35
CA ALA A 447 -17.51 10.61 12.43
C ALA A 447 -17.70 12.12 12.70
N ALA A 448 -17.69 12.53 13.98
CA ALA A 448 -17.79 13.95 14.33
C ALA A 448 -16.53 14.72 13.89
N LEU A 449 -15.35 14.13 14.13
CA LEU A 449 -14.07 14.72 13.74
C LEU A 449 -13.94 14.81 12.22
N GLY A 450 -14.29 13.74 11.49
CA GLY A 450 -14.37 13.71 10.04
C GLY A 450 -15.29 14.79 9.48
N GLY A 451 -16.46 14.99 10.08
CA GLY A 451 -17.40 16.05 9.71
C GLY A 451 -16.89 17.48 9.92
N PHE A 452 -15.83 17.70 10.71
CA PHE A 452 -15.15 19.00 10.78
C PHE A 452 -14.28 19.26 9.55
N LEU A 453 -13.72 18.20 8.98
CA LEU A 453 -12.89 18.23 7.78
C LEU A 453 -13.67 17.99 6.48
N GLY A 454 -14.98 17.75 6.56
CA GLY A 454 -15.80 17.40 5.40
C GLY A 454 -15.58 15.98 4.88
N LEU A 455 -14.99 15.11 5.69
CA LEU A 455 -14.74 13.71 5.37
C LEU A 455 -15.97 12.84 5.68
N ASP A 456 -16.32 11.95 4.76
CA ASP A 456 -17.36 10.94 4.97
C ASP A 456 -16.74 9.67 5.58
N VAL A 457 -16.49 9.72 6.89
CA VAL A 457 -15.81 8.65 7.66
C VAL A 457 -16.62 8.25 8.88
N VAL A 458 -16.49 6.99 9.30
CA VAL A 458 -17.14 6.49 10.52
C VAL A 458 -16.22 5.52 11.26
N GLY A 459 -16.20 5.61 12.59
CA GLY A 459 -15.44 4.70 13.42
C GLY A 459 -16.22 3.41 13.69
N VAL A 460 -15.66 2.27 13.31
CA VAL A 460 -16.28 0.94 13.51
C VAL A 460 -15.32 -0.01 14.19
N ALA A 461 -15.86 -1.04 14.84
CA ALA A 461 -15.03 -2.10 15.39
C ALA A 461 -14.51 -3.07 14.34
N SER A 462 -15.25 -3.23 13.25
CA SER A 462 -14.95 -4.17 12.19
C SER A 462 -15.46 -3.58 10.87
N PRO A 463 -14.57 -3.15 9.97
CA PRO A 463 -14.96 -2.66 8.65
C PRO A 463 -15.66 -3.75 7.85
N SER A 464 -16.73 -3.37 7.18
CA SER A 464 -17.40 -4.13 6.14
C SER A 464 -16.56 -4.17 4.86
N LEU A 465 -16.85 -5.14 3.99
CA LEU A 465 -16.21 -5.24 2.67
C LEU A 465 -16.88 -4.32 1.63
N SER A 466 -17.84 -3.49 2.05
CA SER A 466 -18.58 -2.60 1.16
C SER A 466 -17.71 -1.41 0.75
N THR A 467 -17.68 -1.11 -0.54
CA THR A 467 -17.13 0.15 -1.07
C THR A 467 -18.21 1.24 -1.17
N GLU A 468 -19.45 0.92 -0.83
CA GLU A 468 -20.58 1.86 -0.79
C GLU A 468 -20.79 2.38 0.64
N GLY A 469 -20.77 3.70 0.81
CA GLY A 469 -21.04 4.40 2.08
C GLY A 469 -19.82 5.13 2.67
N PRO A 470 -19.95 5.67 3.89
CA PRO A 470 -18.86 6.32 4.61
C PRO A 470 -17.68 5.38 4.79
N ARG A 471 -16.46 5.91 4.68
CA ARG A 471 -15.24 5.14 4.89
C ARG A 471 -15.15 4.70 6.36
N GLU A 472 -15.16 3.39 6.55
CA GLU A 472 -15.09 2.76 7.87
C GLU A 472 -13.65 2.68 8.37
N LEU A 473 -13.39 3.25 9.55
CA LEU A 473 -12.07 3.32 10.18
C LEU A 473 -12.08 2.60 11.53
N THR A 474 -11.01 1.85 11.84
CA THR A 474 -10.88 1.20 13.16
C THR A 474 -10.25 2.12 14.20
N SER A 475 -9.45 3.07 13.73
CA SER A 475 -8.76 4.11 14.48
C SER A 475 -8.79 5.43 13.68
N MET A 476 -8.75 6.57 14.36
CA MET A 476 -8.61 7.86 13.64
C MET A 476 -7.27 7.97 12.89
N TRP A 477 -6.26 7.25 13.39
CA TRP A 477 -4.92 7.18 12.80
C TRP A 477 -4.90 6.40 11.48
N ASP A 478 -5.96 5.65 11.17
CA ASP A 478 -6.08 4.94 9.88
C ASP A 478 -6.39 5.90 8.70
N HIS A 479 -6.57 7.20 8.98
CA HIS A 479 -6.84 8.22 7.97
C HIS A 479 -5.78 9.33 8.03
N PRO A 480 -4.89 9.44 7.02
CA PRO A 480 -3.75 10.36 7.05
C PRO A 480 -4.13 11.82 7.32
N LEU A 481 -5.24 12.30 6.74
CA LEU A 481 -5.68 13.68 6.98
C LEU A 481 -6.17 13.92 8.42
N LEU A 482 -6.81 12.94 9.06
CA LEU A 482 -7.26 13.07 10.46
C LEU A 482 -6.06 13.06 11.40
N GLU A 483 -5.10 12.17 11.16
CA GLU A 483 -3.83 12.10 11.86
C GLU A 483 -3.08 13.42 11.76
N ASN A 484 -2.75 13.86 10.54
CA ASN A 484 -1.98 15.07 10.30
C ASN A 484 -2.64 16.31 10.91
N TRP A 485 -3.96 16.43 10.77
CA TRP A 485 -4.70 17.54 11.33
C TRP A 485 -4.65 17.55 12.86
N TRP A 486 -4.88 16.39 13.48
CA TRP A 486 -4.86 16.26 14.93
C TRP A 486 -3.47 16.51 15.52
N THR A 487 -2.42 15.95 14.92
CA THR A 487 -1.03 16.18 15.31
C THR A 487 -0.65 17.65 15.17
N THR A 488 -1.01 18.29 14.06
CA THR A 488 -0.75 19.73 13.85
C THR A 488 -1.43 20.60 14.91
N LEU A 489 -2.67 20.28 15.28
CA LEU A 489 -3.38 21.00 16.35
C LEU A 489 -2.69 20.88 17.72
N LEU A 490 -2.10 19.72 18.00
CA LEU A 490 -1.34 19.47 19.22
C LEU A 490 0.00 20.21 19.22
N GLU A 491 0.76 20.10 18.13
CA GLU A 491 2.05 20.76 17.97
C GLU A 491 1.94 22.28 18.01
N MET A 492 0.87 22.83 17.46
CA MET A 492 0.60 24.27 17.49
C MET A 492 0.03 24.75 18.83
N GLY A 493 -0.21 23.86 19.80
CA GLY A 493 -0.75 24.21 21.12
C GLY A 493 -2.21 24.68 21.08
N ILE A 494 -2.94 24.35 20.01
CA ILE A 494 -4.38 24.60 19.88
C ILE A 494 -5.14 23.55 20.70
N LEU A 495 -4.65 22.31 20.69
CA LEU A 495 -5.09 21.24 21.57
C LEU A 495 -3.92 20.80 22.46
N GLU A 496 -4.25 20.21 23.61
CA GLU A 496 -3.30 19.53 24.46
C GLU A 496 -3.88 18.16 24.83
N THR A 497 -3.07 17.10 24.75
CA THR A 497 -3.46 15.78 25.25
C THR A 497 -2.78 15.44 26.57
N SER A 498 -3.50 14.67 27.37
CA SER A 498 -2.97 13.81 28.41
C SER A 498 -3.21 12.36 27.99
N SER A 499 -2.73 11.39 28.76
CA SER A 499 -2.96 9.96 28.51
C SER A 499 -4.44 9.53 28.43
N THR A 500 -5.37 10.36 28.91
CA THR A 500 -6.80 10.00 28.96
C THR A 500 -7.75 11.06 28.43
N ARG A 501 -7.31 12.30 28.25
CA ARG A 501 -8.16 13.40 27.77
C ARG A 501 -7.41 14.36 26.87
N VAL A 502 -8.11 14.86 25.86
CA VAL A 502 -7.76 16.08 25.12
C VAL A 502 -8.47 17.26 25.75
N LYS A 503 -7.82 18.41 25.81
CA LYS A 503 -8.39 19.70 26.26
C LYS A 503 -7.95 20.81 25.29
N PRO A 504 -8.62 21.97 25.29
CA PRO A 504 -8.13 23.12 24.56
C PRO A 504 -6.75 23.53 25.12
N GLY A 505 -5.79 23.75 24.24
CA GLY A 505 -4.46 24.23 24.60
C GLY A 505 -4.45 25.75 24.81
N GLU A 506 -3.28 26.30 25.15
CA GLU A 506 -3.09 27.73 25.38
C GLU A 506 -3.59 28.59 24.21
N LYS A 507 -3.44 28.13 22.97
CA LYS A 507 -3.86 28.88 21.77
C LYS A 507 -5.34 28.77 21.42
N ALA A 508 -6.10 27.89 22.07
CA ALA A 508 -7.48 27.59 21.67
C ALA A 508 -8.47 28.76 21.81
N GLY A 509 -8.18 29.72 22.71
CA GLY A 509 -9.06 30.84 23.01
C GLY A 509 -8.87 32.07 22.12
N HIS A 510 -7.91 32.04 21.21
CA HIS A 510 -7.52 33.19 20.40
C HIS A 510 -7.77 32.90 18.91
N PRO A 511 -8.41 33.83 18.17
CA PRO A 511 -8.39 33.75 16.72
C PRO A 511 -6.95 33.71 16.24
N LEU A 512 -6.63 32.72 15.40
CA LEU A 512 -5.30 32.61 14.81
C LEU A 512 -4.98 33.87 14.02
N ALA A 513 -3.77 34.41 14.21
CA ALA A 513 -3.28 35.49 13.39
C ALA A 513 -3.12 35.01 11.93
N PRO A 514 -3.17 35.90 10.92
CA PRO A 514 -2.94 35.53 9.53
C PRO A 514 -1.68 34.68 9.32
N GLU A 515 -0.59 35.02 9.99
CA GLU A 515 0.69 34.31 9.89
C GLU A 515 0.62 32.89 10.50
N GLU A 516 -0.23 32.69 11.52
CA GLU A 516 -0.46 31.38 12.12
C GLU A 516 -1.33 30.50 11.23
N ILE A 517 -2.30 31.08 10.50
CA ILE A 517 -3.11 30.37 9.51
C ILE A 517 -2.22 29.92 8.35
N GLU A 518 -1.38 30.82 7.83
CA GLU A 518 -0.41 30.51 6.78
C GLU A 518 0.53 29.38 7.20
N GLN A 519 1.06 29.46 8.43
CA GLN A 519 1.91 28.41 8.99
C GLN A 519 1.15 27.09 9.13
N PHE A 520 -0.09 27.10 9.61
CA PHE A 520 -0.92 25.92 9.77
C PHE A 520 -1.14 25.22 8.42
N VAL A 521 -1.55 25.97 7.39
CA VAL A 521 -1.76 25.42 6.04
C VAL A 521 -0.47 24.86 5.47
N ARG A 522 0.66 25.57 5.63
CA ARG A 522 1.98 25.11 5.19
C ARG A 522 2.37 23.77 5.82
N VAL A 523 2.16 23.61 7.13
CA VAL A 523 2.45 22.37 7.86
C VAL A 523 1.53 21.24 7.39
N MET A 524 0.23 21.51 7.22
CA MET A 524 -0.72 20.52 6.70
C MET A 524 -0.35 20.03 5.30
N VAL A 525 0.08 20.93 4.40
CA VAL A 525 0.57 20.56 3.07
C VAL A 525 1.82 19.68 3.19
N ALA A 526 2.80 20.10 4.00
CA ALA A 526 4.04 19.35 4.18
C ALA A 526 3.80 17.95 4.76
N ALA A 527 3.04 17.84 5.84
CA ALA A 527 2.69 16.56 6.48
C ALA A 527 1.87 15.64 5.56
N THR A 528 1.10 16.21 4.63
CA THR A 528 0.38 15.41 3.62
C THR A 528 1.33 14.85 2.57
N ILE A 529 2.35 15.63 2.15
CA ILE A 529 3.34 15.19 1.17
C ILE A 529 4.32 14.18 1.77
N LEU A 530 4.77 14.41 3.01
CA LEU A 530 5.73 13.57 3.72
C LEU A 530 5.28 13.40 5.19
N PRO A 531 4.53 12.32 5.51
CA PRO A 531 3.94 12.11 6.83
C PRO A 531 4.95 11.81 7.94
N SER A 532 6.07 11.14 7.61
CA SER A 532 7.04 10.64 8.59
C SER A 532 8.46 11.10 8.26
N PRO A 533 8.78 12.39 8.45
CA PRO A 533 10.10 12.93 8.10
C PRO A 533 11.26 12.34 8.93
N GLU A 534 10.97 11.72 10.08
CA GLU A 534 11.97 11.13 10.97
C GLU A 534 12.48 9.75 10.49
N VAL A 535 11.68 9.03 9.70
CA VAL A 535 11.99 7.70 9.17
C VAL A 535 11.74 7.73 7.67
N LEU A 536 12.66 8.36 6.92
CA LEU A 536 12.50 8.55 5.49
C LEU A 536 12.82 7.25 4.73
N GLU A 537 11.79 6.50 4.32
CA GLU A 537 11.99 5.37 3.42
C GLU A 537 12.28 5.85 1.99
N PRO A 538 13.08 5.10 1.19
CA PRO A 538 13.37 5.50 -0.18
C PRO A 538 12.12 5.69 -1.06
N SER A 539 11.09 4.88 -0.84
CA SER A 539 9.80 4.98 -1.54
C SER A 539 9.07 6.28 -1.22
N GLU A 540 9.16 6.77 0.01
CA GLU A 540 8.52 8.01 0.48
C GLU A 540 9.23 9.25 -0.06
N GLY A 541 10.57 9.25 -0.04
CA GLY A 541 11.37 10.33 -0.65
C GLY A 541 11.08 10.49 -2.13
N TYR A 542 11.02 9.38 -2.87
CA TYR A 542 10.63 9.38 -4.28
C TYR A 542 9.20 9.88 -4.49
N THR A 543 8.25 9.43 -3.67
CA THR A 543 6.84 9.84 -3.75
C THR A 543 6.68 11.34 -3.51
N ALA A 544 7.34 11.86 -2.48
CA ALA A 544 7.38 13.28 -2.18
C ALA A 544 7.94 14.07 -3.38
N TRP A 545 9.05 13.62 -3.96
CA TRP A 545 9.64 14.25 -5.15
C TRP A 545 8.67 14.30 -6.35
N VAL A 546 7.99 13.19 -6.66
CA VAL A 546 7.00 13.13 -7.77
C VAL A 546 5.86 14.14 -7.54
N VAL A 547 5.31 14.16 -6.32
CA VAL A 547 4.21 15.07 -5.96
C VAL A 547 4.68 16.52 -6.03
N ILE A 548 5.85 16.82 -5.47
CA ILE A 548 6.43 18.16 -5.46
C ILE A 548 6.61 18.68 -6.89
N ASN A 549 7.14 17.87 -7.80
CA ASN A 549 7.30 18.28 -9.20
C ASN A 549 5.97 18.56 -9.89
N ALA A 550 4.98 17.71 -9.68
CA ALA A 550 3.65 17.91 -10.26
C ALA A 550 2.98 19.19 -9.73
N LEU A 551 3.15 19.49 -8.44
CA LEU A 551 2.65 20.73 -7.82
C LEU A 551 3.40 21.95 -8.36
N THR A 552 4.73 21.90 -8.45
CA THR A 552 5.56 22.99 -9.00
C THR A 552 5.15 23.30 -10.44
N GLU A 553 5.01 22.28 -11.29
CA GLU A 553 4.55 22.43 -12.68
C GLU A 553 3.15 23.05 -12.76
N ALA A 554 2.21 22.59 -11.92
CA ALA A 554 0.84 23.11 -11.89
C ALA A 554 0.81 24.59 -11.46
N ILE A 555 1.65 24.96 -10.50
CA ILE A 555 1.76 26.33 -9.97
C ILE A 555 2.39 27.26 -11.01
N GLU A 556 3.51 26.86 -11.62
CA GLU A 556 4.23 27.67 -12.61
C GLU A 556 3.43 27.89 -13.89
N ARG A 557 2.74 26.86 -14.39
CA ARG A 557 1.87 27.00 -15.57
C ARG A 557 0.56 27.69 -15.26
N GLY A 558 0.18 27.72 -13.98
CA GLY A 558 -1.13 28.15 -13.54
C GLY A 558 -2.29 27.34 -14.13
N ALA A 559 -2.03 26.09 -14.49
CA ALA A 559 -2.93 25.16 -15.17
C ALA A 559 -2.78 23.74 -14.60
N GLU A 560 -3.57 22.79 -15.10
CA GLU A 560 -3.39 21.37 -14.74
C GLU A 560 -2.00 20.86 -15.16
N ALA A 561 -1.29 20.24 -14.23
CA ALA A 561 -0.14 19.39 -14.51
C ALA A 561 -0.61 17.94 -14.60
N VAL A 562 -0.01 17.19 -15.52
CA VAL A 562 -0.22 15.74 -15.64
C VAL A 562 0.90 15.10 -14.86
N LEU A 563 0.59 14.21 -13.90
CA LEU A 563 1.61 13.38 -13.29
C LEU A 563 2.39 12.68 -14.42
N PRO A 564 3.73 12.71 -14.41
CA PRO A 564 4.48 12.14 -15.50
C PRO A 564 4.17 10.64 -15.63
N THR A 565 3.41 10.28 -16.65
CA THR A 565 3.01 8.89 -16.95
C THR A 565 4.20 8.00 -17.36
N GLY A 566 5.41 8.57 -17.41
CA GLY A 566 6.68 7.90 -17.70
C GLY A 566 7.58 7.63 -16.49
N LEU A 567 7.18 7.99 -15.27
CA LEU A 567 7.94 7.70 -14.03
C LEU A 567 7.58 6.33 -13.41
N GLY A 568 6.93 5.45 -14.17
CA GLY A 568 6.58 4.08 -13.78
C GLY A 568 5.28 3.94 -12.98
N PHE A 569 4.81 2.69 -12.87
CA PHE A 569 3.59 2.32 -12.15
C PHE A 569 3.63 2.74 -10.66
N GLY A 570 4.83 2.79 -10.05
CA GLY A 570 5.02 3.22 -8.66
C GLY A 570 4.63 4.68 -8.42
N ALA A 571 4.96 5.59 -9.35
CA ALA A 571 4.68 7.02 -9.19
C ALA A 571 3.17 7.30 -9.03
N GLU A 572 2.30 6.68 -9.84
CA GLU A 572 0.84 6.84 -9.66
C GLU A 572 0.29 6.12 -8.42
N VAL A 573 0.87 4.97 -8.06
CA VAL A 573 0.42 4.17 -6.92
C VAL A 573 0.71 4.87 -5.59
N TYR A 574 1.90 5.46 -5.45
CA TYR A 574 2.31 6.12 -4.21
C TYR A 574 1.93 7.62 -4.18
N ALA A 575 2.01 8.35 -5.30
CA ALA A 575 1.61 9.75 -5.35
C ALA A 575 0.08 9.93 -5.32
N GLY A 576 -0.68 8.95 -5.81
CA GLY A 576 -2.15 9.00 -5.87
C GLY A 576 -2.81 9.24 -4.51
N PRO A 577 -2.48 8.47 -3.45
CA PRO A 577 -2.94 8.72 -2.09
C PRO A 577 -2.57 10.12 -1.56
N VAL A 578 -1.33 10.56 -1.77
CA VAL A 578 -0.86 11.89 -1.33
C VAL A 578 -1.64 13.02 -2.01
N LEU A 579 -1.81 12.93 -3.33
CA LEU A 579 -2.58 13.90 -4.10
C LEU A 579 -4.05 13.92 -3.68
N ARG A 580 -4.65 12.75 -3.39
CA ARG A 580 -6.01 12.70 -2.81
C ARG A 580 -6.06 13.39 -1.44
N GLY A 581 -5.06 13.19 -0.59
CA GLY A 581 -4.96 13.92 0.69
C GLY A 581 -4.91 15.44 0.51
N LEU A 582 -4.16 15.93 -0.49
CA LEU A 582 -4.14 17.35 -0.84
C LEU A 582 -5.48 17.86 -1.41
N ALA A 583 -6.21 16.99 -2.11
CA ALA A 583 -7.56 17.30 -2.57
C ALA A 583 -8.58 17.33 -1.43
N ASP A 584 -8.50 16.38 -0.50
CA ASP A 584 -9.35 16.33 0.71
C ASP A 584 -9.09 17.54 1.63
N LEU A 585 -7.84 18.03 1.66
CA LEU A 585 -7.48 19.28 2.34
C LEU A 585 -8.05 20.53 1.63
N GLY A 586 -8.47 20.40 0.37
CA GLY A 586 -9.00 21.49 -0.46
C GLY A 586 -7.95 22.37 -1.11
N VAL A 587 -6.67 21.97 -1.07
CA VAL A 587 -5.54 22.77 -1.60
C VAL A 587 -5.16 22.39 -3.02
N ALA A 588 -5.65 21.27 -3.53
CA ALA A 588 -5.45 20.83 -4.90
C ALA A 588 -6.75 20.25 -5.49
N ASN A 589 -6.89 20.29 -6.81
CA ASN A 589 -7.90 19.52 -7.52
C ASN A 589 -7.22 18.38 -8.25
N VAL A 590 -7.69 17.15 -8.02
CA VAL A 590 -7.14 15.96 -8.65
C VAL A 590 -8.20 15.34 -9.55
N THR A 591 -7.88 15.16 -10.83
CA THR A 591 -8.73 14.45 -11.78
C THR A 591 -7.98 13.26 -12.35
N ARG A 592 -8.62 12.10 -12.39
CA ARG A 592 -8.05 10.90 -13.00
C ARG A 592 -8.81 10.58 -14.28
N ASP A 593 -8.10 10.49 -15.40
CA ASP A 593 -8.68 10.07 -16.67
C ASP A 593 -7.75 9.09 -17.41
N LYS A 594 -8.10 8.75 -18.66
CA LYS A 594 -7.31 7.84 -19.51
C LYS A 594 -5.90 8.34 -19.84
N ARG A 595 -5.60 9.62 -19.60
CA ARG A 595 -4.31 10.26 -19.87
C ARG A 595 -3.43 10.35 -18.63
N GLY A 596 -3.90 9.82 -17.49
CA GLY A 596 -3.19 9.80 -16.22
C GLY A 596 -3.90 10.63 -15.15
N THR A 597 -3.22 10.75 -14.01
CA THR A 597 -3.68 11.62 -12.93
C THR A 597 -3.23 13.07 -13.18
N ARG A 598 -4.16 14.01 -13.12
CA ARG A 598 -3.91 15.45 -13.28
C ARG A 598 -4.14 16.17 -11.97
N VAL A 599 -3.29 17.14 -11.68
CA VAL A 599 -3.37 17.99 -10.49
C VAL A 599 -3.40 19.46 -10.91
N SER A 600 -4.23 20.26 -10.25
CA SER A 600 -4.16 21.73 -10.33
C SER A 600 -4.25 22.35 -8.95
N VAL A 601 -3.66 23.53 -8.78
CA VAL A 601 -3.69 24.28 -7.52
C VAL A 601 -4.48 25.58 -7.74
N PRO A 602 -5.55 25.83 -6.95
CA PRO A 602 -6.32 27.08 -7.02
C PRO A 602 -5.39 28.30 -6.89
N ALA A 603 -5.66 29.34 -7.68
CA ALA A 603 -4.76 30.51 -7.78
C ALA A 603 -4.42 31.11 -6.41
N ASP A 604 -5.44 31.30 -5.57
CA ASP A 604 -5.32 31.88 -4.24
C ASP A 604 -4.61 30.95 -3.24
N LEU A 605 -4.38 29.67 -3.57
CA LEU A 605 -3.70 28.67 -2.70
C LEU A 605 -2.32 28.26 -3.22
N ARG A 606 -1.84 28.83 -4.33
CA ARG A 606 -0.55 28.45 -4.90
C ARG A 606 0.61 28.74 -3.97
N LEU A 607 0.60 29.91 -3.32
CA LEU A 607 1.67 30.31 -2.41
C LEU A 607 1.80 29.38 -1.20
N PRO A 608 0.74 29.07 -0.42
CA PRO A 608 0.86 28.18 0.73
C PRO A 608 1.21 26.75 0.32
N VAL A 609 0.74 26.27 -0.84
CA VAL A 609 1.12 24.96 -1.38
C VAL A 609 2.61 24.92 -1.76
N ALA A 610 3.10 25.92 -2.49
CA ALA A 610 4.52 26.02 -2.83
C ALA A 610 5.41 26.12 -1.57
N ALA A 611 4.96 26.88 -0.56
CA ALA A 611 5.68 27.00 0.70
C ALA A 611 5.73 25.68 1.49
N GLY A 612 4.66 24.88 1.46
CA GLY A 612 4.61 23.55 2.05
C GLY A 612 5.52 22.55 1.33
N ALA A 613 5.45 22.50 -0.01
CA ALA A 613 6.34 21.68 -0.83
C ALA A 613 7.81 22.03 -0.62
N ARG A 614 8.15 23.32 -0.54
CA ARG A 614 9.50 23.82 -0.23
C ARG A 614 10.00 23.31 1.13
N TYR A 615 9.14 23.26 2.16
CA TYR A 615 9.55 22.73 3.46
C TYR A 615 9.98 21.26 3.35
N VAL A 616 9.22 20.45 2.59
CA VAL A 616 9.57 19.04 2.34
C VAL A 616 10.88 18.91 1.59
N VAL A 617 11.12 19.73 0.55
CA VAL A 617 12.42 19.73 -0.17
C VAL A 617 13.58 19.95 0.81
N ARG A 618 13.44 20.89 1.75
CA ARG A 618 14.49 21.14 2.74
C ARG A 618 14.72 19.94 3.66
N VAL A 619 13.65 19.28 4.11
CA VAL A 619 13.77 18.04 4.91
C VAL A 619 14.50 16.95 4.14
N LEU A 620 14.18 16.78 2.85
CA LEU A 620 14.85 15.80 1.99
C LEU A 620 16.34 16.14 1.76
N GLN A 621 16.67 17.43 1.63
CA GLN A 621 18.05 17.91 1.51
C GLN A 621 18.84 17.70 2.80
N ASP A 622 18.27 18.08 3.95
CA ASP A 622 18.90 17.90 5.26
C ASP A 622 19.14 16.41 5.56
N ALA A 623 18.21 15.53 5.17
CA ALA A 623 18.38 14.07 5.28
C ALA A 623 19.49 13.53 4.36
N HIS A 624 19.68 14.12 3.18
CA HIS A 624 20.75 13.76 2.25
C HIS A 624 22.14 14.23 2.73
N GLU A 625 22.23 15.35 3.44
CA GLU A 625 23.50 15.85 4.01
C GLU A 625 23.97 15.07 5.25
N LEU A 626 23.07 14.34 5.91
CA LEU A 626 23.33 13.57 7.15
C LEU A 626 23.65 12.08 6.92
N GLY A 627 23.34 11.54 5.73
CA GLY A 627 23.71 10.19 5.29
C GLY A 627 25.01 10.20 4.51
#